data_AF-A0A139R651-F1
#
_entry.id   AF-A0A139R651-F1
#
_cell.length_a   1.000
_cell.length_b   1.000
_cell.length_c   1.000
_cell.angle_alpha   90.00
_cell.angle_beta   90.00
_cell.angle_gamma   90.00
#
_symmetry.space_group_name_H-M   'P 1'
#
loop_
_entity.id
_entity.type
_entity.pdbx_description
1 polymer ?
#
loop_
_entity_poly.entity_id
_entity_poly.type
_entity_poly.pdbx_seq_one_letter_code
_entity_poly.pdbx_strand_id
1 'polypeptide(L)'
;MAALTDLENLLNQVSEILPKSNIDLAQIPTMPYYTGVMFKVFGDKVPDAFASGGRYDKLFERFEAKKLTAVGWAVDIDAVYQAVHDNLEGGA
;
A
#
# COMPACT_ATOMS: atom_id res chain seq x y z
N MET A 1 -3.16 1.36 -21.89
CA MET A 1 -1.78 0.81 -22.02
C MET A 1 -0.81 1.49 -21.05
N ALA A 2 -0.78 2.83 -20.95
CA ALA A 2 0.14 3.56 -20.06
C ALA A 2 0.19 3.03 -18.60
N ALA A 3 -0.96 2.79 -17.95
CA ALA A 3 -1.00 2.30 -16.57
C ALA A 3 -0.37 0.89 -16.39
N LEU A 4 -0.50 0.02 -17.40
CA LEU A 4 0.11 -1.31 -17.35
C LEU A 4 1.62 -1.22 -17.54
N THR A 5 2.08 -0.35 -18.45
CA THR A 5 3.50 -0.04 -18.63
C THR A 5 4.12 0.56 -17.36
N ASP A 6 3.41 1.47 -16.68
CA ASP A 6 3.85 2.03 -15.40
C ASP A 6 3.97 0.95 -14.32
N LEU A 7 3.02 0.01 -14.28
CA LEU A 7 3.05 -1.13 -13.36
C LEU A 7 4.22 -2.08 -13.67
N GLU A 8 4.42 -2.46 -14.93
CA GLU A 8 5.54 -3.30 -15.37
C GLU A 8 6.89 -2.65 -15.01
N ASN A 9 7.04 -1.36 -15.31
CA ASN A 9 8.25 -0.60 -14.98
C ASN A 9 8.50 -0.57 -13.47
N LEU A 10 7.45 -0.37 -12.67
CA LEU A 10 7.56 -0.40 -11.21
C LEU A 10 7.97 -1.78 -10.71
N LEU A 11 7.32 -2.85 -11.17
CA LEU A 11 7.61 -4.22 -10.76
C LEU A 11 9.04 -4.62 -11.10
N ASN A 12 9.54 -4.22 -12.27
CA ASN A 12 10.93 -4.44 -12.66
C ASN A 12 11.93 -3.74 -11.73
N GLN A 13 11.56 -2.59 -11.15
CA GLN A 13 12.42 -1.84 -10.22
C GLN A 13 12.39 -2.40 -8.79
N VAL A 14 11.26 -2.98 -8.36
CA VAL A 14 11.06 -3.40 -6.96
C VAL A 14 11.12 -4.91 -6.75
N SER A 15 11.19 -5.71 -7.82
CA SER A 15 11.16 -7.19 -7.75
C SER A 15 12.25 -7.79 -6.86
N GLU A 16 13.44 -7.21 -6.86
CA GLU A 16 14.55 -7.64 -5.99
C GLU A 16 14.30 -7.33 -4.50
N ILE A 17 13.56 -6.26 -4.22
CA ILE A 17 13.31 -5.75 -2.86
C ILE A 17 12.03 -6.35 -2.27
N LEU A 18 11.04 -6.64 -3.13
CA LEU A 18 9.74 -7.19 -2.77
C LEU A 18 9.53 -8.57 -3.42
N PRO A 19 10.32 -9.59 -3.03
CA PRO A 19 10.27 -10.91 -3.67
C PRO A 19 8.94 -11.66 -3.43
N LYS A 20 8.13 -11.21 -2.46
CA LYS A 20 6.81 -11.78 -2.13
C LYS A 20 5.69 -10.78 -2.45
N SER A 21 5.61 -10.33 -3.70
CA SER A 21 4.55 -9.44 -4.19
C SER A 21 3.55 -10.18 -5.07
N ASN A 22 2.26 -9.88 -4.91
CA ASN A 22 1.20 -10.30 -5.81
C ASN A 22 0.57 -9.08 -6.48
N ILE A 23 0.08 -9.23 -7.71
CA ILE A 23 -0.64 -8.17 -8.42
C ILE A 23 -2.14 -8.45 -8.31
N ASP A 24 -2.86 -7.52 -7.70
CA ASP A 24 -4.33 -7.55 -7.65
C ASP A 24 -4.91 -6.40 -8.48
N LEU A 25 -5.37 -6.71 -9.69
CA LEU A 25 -6.04 -5.74 -10.57
C LEU A 25 -7.50 -5.46 -10.17
N ALA A 26 -8.05 -6.22 -9.22
CA ALA A 26 -9.38 -5.99 -8.66
C ALA A 26 -9.35 -5.02 -7.47
N GLN A 27 -8.18 -4.53 -7.06
CA GLN A 27 -8.07 -3.57 -5.97
C GLN A 27 -8.70 -2.22 -6.37
N ILE A 28 -9.84 -1.91 -5.76
CA ILE A 28 -10.55 -0.63 -5.92
C ILE A 28 -10.14 0.32 -4.79
N PRO A 29 -9.82 1.59 -5.08
CA PRO A 29 -9.47 2.56 -4.04
C PRO A 29 -10.66 2.82 -3.11
N THR A 30 -10.46 2.69 -1.81
CA THR A 30 -11.44 3.11 -0.79
C THR A 30 -11.61 4.63 -0.78
N MET A 31 -10.56 5.37 -1.14
CA MET A 31 -10.55 6.84 -1.18
C MET A 31 -10.36 7.34 -2.62
N PRO A 32 -11.20 8.29 -3.11
CA PRO A 32 -11.18 8.71 -4.51
C PRO A 32 -10.00 9.64 -4.88
N TYR A 33 -8.96 9.74 -4.05
CA TYR A 33 -7.80 10.60 -4.29
C TYR A 33 -6.61 9.87 -4.94
N TYR A 34 -6.63 8.54 -5.02
CA TYR A 34 -5.55 7.77 -5.65
C TYR A 34 -5.54 7.97 -7.17
N THR A 35 -4.34 8.14 -7.73
CA THR A 35 -4.12 8.47 -9.16
C THR A 35 -3.17 7.52 -9.86
N GLY A 36 -2.69 6.47 -9.20
CA GLY A 36 -1.73 5.52 -9.74
C GLY A 36 -1.69 4.25 -8.92
N VAL A 37 -0.49 3.66 -8.79
CA VAL A 37 -0.29 2.41 -8.03
C VAL A 37 -0.81 2.54 -6.61
N MET A 38 -1.42 1.47 -6.13
CA MET A 38 -1.77 1.26 -4.73
C MET A 38 -1.17 -0.07 -4.28
N PHE A 39 -0.96 -0.21 -2.98
CA PHE A 39 -0.51 -1.47 -2.41
C PHE A 39 -1.16 -1.70 -1.04
N LYS A 40 -1.21 -2.97 -0.66
CA LYS A 40 -1.58 -3.45 0.66
C LYS A 40 -0.55 -4.47 1.12
N VAL A 41 -0.26 -4.47 2.42
CA VAL A 41 0.65 -5.44 3.04
C VAL A 41 -0.16 -6.29 4.01
N PHE A 42 -0.07 -7.60 3.81
CA PHE A 42 -0.74 -8.61 4.63
C PHE A 42 0.31 -9.40 5.40
N GLY A 43 -0.05 -9.89 6.59
CA GLY A 43 0.81 -10.73 7.40
C GLY A 43 -0.02 -11.84 8.04
N ASP A 44 0.61 -13.00 8.28
CA ASP A 44 -0.09 -14.21 8.75
C ASP A 44 -0.73 -14.06 10.14
N LYS A 45 -0.33 -13.05 10.90
CA LYS A 45 -0.77 -12.78 12.28
C LYS A 45 -1.79 -11.65 12.40
N VAL A 46 -2.21 -11.07 11.28
CA VAL A 46 -3.22 -10.01 11.24
C VAL A 46 -4.36 -10.42 10.31
N PRO A 47 -5.63 -10.11 10.66
CA PRO A 47 -6.78 -10.56 9.88
C PRO A 47 -6.98 -9.80 8.56
N ASP A 48 -6.37 -8.62 8.40
CA ASP A 48 -6.46 -7.77 7.22
C ASP A 48 -5.13 -7.02 6.98
N ALA A 49 -5.08 -6.22 5.91
CA ALA A 49 -3.93 -5.40 5.57
C ALA A 49 -3.58 -4.42 6.69
N PHE A 50 -2.43 -4.62 7.32
CA PHE A 50 -1.93 -3.75 8.39
C PHE A 50 -1.14 -2.55 7.86
N ALA A 51 -0.79 -2.53 6.57
CA ALA A 51 -0.23 -1.36 5.92
C ALA A 51 -0.84 -1.18 4.53
N SER A 52 -1.05 0.07 4.13
CA SER A 52 -1.51 0.38 2.78
C SER A 52 -1.03 1.75 2.34
N GLY A 53 -0.98 1.95 1.02
CA GLY A 53 -0.52 3.21 0.46
C GLY A 53 -0.70 3.25 -1.05
N GLY A 54 -0.20 4.33 -1.64
CA GLY A 54 -0.27 4.52 -3.09
C GLY A 54 0.08 5.93 -3.54
N ARG A 55 -0.06 6.16 -4.84
CA ARG A 55 0.16 7.45 -5.50
C ARG A 55 -1.11 8.30 -5.53
N TYR A 56 -1.02 9.58 -5.18
CA TYR A 56 -2.16 10.49 -5.04
C TYR A 56 -1.86 11.91 -5.52
N ASP A 57 -1.51 12.06 -6.79
CA ASP A 57 -1.00 13.32 -7.34
C ASP A 57 -2.02 14.47 -7.33
N LYS A 58 -3.33 14.15 -7.24
CA LYS A 58 -4.44 15.12 -7.23
C LYS A 58 -4.87 15.55 -5.82
N LEU A 59 -4.26 15.00 -4.76
CA LEU A 59 -4.68 15.32 -3.39
C LEU A 59 -4.54 16.82 -3.09
N PHE A 60 -3.43 17.41 -3.51
CA PHE A 60 -3.10 18.82 -3.25
C PHE A 60 -4.01 19.81 -3.98
N GLU A 61 -4.64 19.41 -5.08
CA GLU A 61 -5.62 20.23 -5.80
C GLU A 61 -6.83 20.56 -4.91
N ARG A 62 -7.16 19.70 -3.93
CA ARG A 62 -8.24 19.94 -2.95
C ARG A 62 -7.90 21.03 -1.94
N PHE A 63 -6.63 21.37 -1.80
CA PHE A 63 -6.12 22.38 -0.87
C PHE A 63 -5.68 23.65 -1.61
N GLU A 64 -6.21 23.89 -2.81
CA GLU A 64 -5.86 25.04 -3.66
C GLU A 64 -4.37 25.12 -4.04
N ALA A 65 -3.65 24.01 -3.89
CA ALA A 65 -2.26 23.88 -4.28
C ALA A 65 -2.14 23.28 -5.70
N LYS A 66 -1.00 23.51 -6.34
CA LYS A 66 -0.71 22.90 -7.65
C LYS A 66 -0.65 21.38 -7.52
N LYS A 67 -0.99 20.68 -8.61
CA LYS A 67 -0.73 19.24 -8.75
C LYS A 67 0.74 18.94 -8.46
N LEU A 68 0.98 17.93 -7.63
CA LEU A 68 2.32 17.48 -7.25
C LEU A 68 2.39 15.97 -7.33
N THR A 69 3.54 15.44 -7.72
CA THR A 69 3.78 13.99 -7.64
C THR A 69 3.83 13.59 -6.17
N ALA A 70 2.92 12.73 -5.73
CA ALA A 70 2.77 12.40 -4.32
C ALA A 70 2.56 10.90 -4.11
N VAL A 71 3.31 10.32 -3.18
CA VAL A 71 3.20 8.93 -2.73
C VAL A 71 3.28 8.90 -1.21
N GLY A 72 2.61 7.94 -0.61
CA GLY A 72 2.63 7.76 0.84
C GLY A 72 1.91 6.50 1.26
N TRP A 73 2.02 6.20 2.54
CA TRP A 73 1.52 4.99 3.16
C TRP A 73 1.24 5.22 4.63
N ALA A 74 0.43 4.34 5.20
CA ALA A 74 0.12 4.29 6.61
C ALA A 74 0.21 2.84 7.11
N VAL A 75 0.46 2.69 8.40
CA VAL A 75 0.47 1.41 9.12
C VAL A 75 -0.54 1.50 10.25
N ASP A 76 -1.34 0.45 10.39
CA ASP A 76 -2.20 0.23 11.54
C ASP A 76 -1.36 -0.29 12.70
N ILE A 77 -1.05 0.60 13.65
CA ILE A 77 -0.22 0.27 14.82
C ILE A 77 -0.95 -0.68 15.77
N ASP A 78 -2.27 -0.63 15.85
CA ASP A 78 -3.04 -1.52 16.71
C ASP A 78 -2.97 -2.95 16.17
N ALA A 79 -3.11 -3.14 14.85
CA ALA A 79 -2.93 -4.44 14.21
C ALA A 79 -1.52 -5.01 14.43
N VAL A 80 -0.48 -4.17 14.31
CA VAL A 80 0.91 -4.58 14.57
C VAL A 80 1.11 -4.93 16.04
N TYR A 81 0.58 -4.12 16.96
CA TYR A 81 0.68 -4.35 18.40
C TYR A 81 0.02 -5.67 18.80
N GLN A 82 -1.20 -5.94 18.34
CA GLN A 82 -1.90 -7.20 18.62
C GLN A 82 -1.12 -8.41 18.09
N ALA A 83 -0.62 -8.34 16.86
CA ALA A 83 0.18 -9.43 16.29
C ALA A 83 1.47 -9.72 17.07
N VAL A 84 2.10 -8.69 17.66
CA VAL A 84 3.27 -8.84 18.52
C VAL A 84 2.87 -9.39 19.89
N HIS A 85 1.81 -8.86 20.49
CA HIS A 85 1.29 -9.29 21.78
C HIS A 85 0.88 -10.78 21.78
N ASP A 86 0.06 -11.19 20.82
CA ASP A 86 -0.41 -12.58 20.66
C ASP A 86 0.76 -13.54 20.45
N ASN A 87 1.82 -13.11 19.77
CA ASN A 87 3.00 -13.93 19.58
C ASN A 87 3.80 -14.16 20.86
N LEU A 88 3.81 -13.19 21.77
CA LEU A 88 4.50 -13.30 23.05
C LEU A 88 3.71 -14.18 24.04
N GLU A 89 2.37 -14.11 24.02
CA GLU A 89 1.51 -14.93 24.89
C GLU A 89 1.32 -16.36 24.37
N GLY A 90 1.30 -16.56 23.04
CA GLY A 90 1.22 -17.87 22.40
C GLY A 90 2.55 -18.65 22.34
N GLY A 91 3.61 -18.13 22.96
CA GLY A 91 4.96 -18.73 23.00
C GLY A 91 5.25 -19.59 24.24
N ALA A 92 4.23 -19.95 25.03
CA ALA A 92 4.33 -20.85 26.19
C ALA A 92 3.85 -22.27 25.88
#